data_AF-A0A7X0G9K6-F1
#
_entry.id   AF-A0A7X0G9K6-F1
#
_cell.length_a   1.000
_cell.length_b   1.000
_cell.length_c   1.000
_cell.angle_alpha   90.00
_cell.angle_beta   90.00
_cell.angle_gamma   90.00
#
_symmetry.space_group_name_H-M   'P 1'
#
loop_
_entity.id
_entity.type
_entity.pdbx_description
1 polymer ?
#
loop_
_entity_poly.entity_id
_entity_poly.type
_entity_poly.pdbx_seq_one_letter_code
_entity_poly.pdbx_strand_id
1 'polypeptide(L)'
;MNPFFDFLSHYWWLVFPLSGLAGGWARSWSRASEQRHRRRVELYRLQTEATQAEQASQTEVLRLQEAHDAVNRRWLDYELDVGKLIDFPAMSDVREPLTVAFLRAKREADGLRPAAPGDMTTAARLAEYRAAVRSFELAFDVAEREAKRVKDSNFSGPERQRLATARKLLRIASDSAATPAERQTAYKRARRELDGLIVLPEATIAALEEKVAGMLDAPKAADFHQS
;
A
#
# COMPACT_ATOMS: atom_id res chain seq x y z
N MET A 1 -54.73 35.15 71.62
CA MET A 1 -54.47 34.80 70.20
C MET A 1 -53.88 36.05 69.55
N ASN A 2 -52.62 36.19 69.12
CA ASN A 2 -51.46 35.31 69.02
C ASN A 2 -50.21 36.20 69.11
N PRO A 3 -49.43 36.20 70.22
CA PRO A 3 -48.18 36.97 70.33
C PRO A 3 -47.12 36.53 69.30
N PHE A 4 -47.32 35.37 68.67
CA PHE A 4 -46.56 34.88 67.53
C PHE A 4 -46.65 35.79 66.28
N PHE A 5 -47.82 36.37 65.98
CA PHE A 5 -47.98 37.19 64.78
C PHE A 5 -47.33 38.57 64.89
N ASP A 6 -47.21 39.09 66.12
CA ASP A 6 -46.58 40.39 66.40
C ASP A 6 -45.05 40.30 66.34
N PHE A 7 -44.48 39.15 66.75
CA PHE A 7 -43.06 38.88 66.57
C PHE A 7 -42.70 38.68 65.09
N LEU A 8 -43.53 37.98 64.31
CA LEU A 8 -43.31 37.81 62.86
C LEU A 8 -43.48 39.13 62.07
N SER A 9 -44.37 40.04 62.48
CA SER A 9 -44.55 41.34 61.83
C SER A 9 -43.39 42.31 62.13
N HIS A 10 -42.81 42.25 63.33
CA HIS A 10 -41.74 43.16 63.75
C HIS A 10 -40.35 42.74 63.26
N TYR A 11 -40.10 41.44 63.14
CA TYR A 11 -38.79 40.89 62.75
C TYR A 11 -38.72 40.46 61.28
N TRP A 12 -39.68 40.88 60.43
CA TRP A 12 -39.70 40.55 58.98
C TRP A 12 -38.42 40.97 58.24
N TRP A 13 -37.72 41.98 58.73
CA TRP A 13 -36.45 42.46 58.17
C TRP A 13 -35.29 41.46 58.34
N LEU A 14 -35.37 40.47 59.26
CA LEU A 14 -34.35 39.44 59.45
C LEU A 14 -34.24 38.46 58.27
N VAL A 15 -35.23 38.40 57.40
CA VAL A 15 -35.17 37.58 56.17
C VAL A 15 -34.09 38.10 55.22
N PHE A 16 -33.81 39.40 55.20
CA PHE A 16 -32.78 40.01 54.34
C PHE A 16 -31.34 39.58 54.69
N PRO A 17 -30.85 39.69 55.94
CA PRO A 17 -29.50 39.25 56.30
C PRO A 17 -29.33 37.72 56.20
N LEU A 18 -30.38 36.95 56.53
CA LEU A 18 -30.37 35.49 56.35
C LEU A 18 -30.31 35.07 54.87
N SER A 19 -31.01 35.78 53.98
CA SER A 19 -30.97 35.53 52.53
C SER A 19 -29.60 35.87 51.91
N GLY A 20 -28.96 36.95 52.37
CA GLY A 20 -27.59 37.31 51.96
C GLY A 20 -26.55 36.25 52.35
N LEU A 21 -26.68 35.66 53.54
CA LEU A 21 -25.83 34.55 54.01
C LEU A 21 -26.08 33.25 53.24
N ALA A 22 -27.34 32.92 52.92
CA ALA A 22 -27.69 31.75 52.11
C ALA A 22 -27.18 31.85 50.66
N GLY A 23 -27.28 33.04 50.05
CA GLY A 23 -26.79 33.29 48.68
C GLY A 23 -25.27 33.14 48.53
N GLY A 24 -24.49 33.49 49.57
CA GLY A 24 -23.03 33.34 49.58
C GLY A 24 -22.57 31.87 49.65
N TRP A 25 -23.30 31.02 50.39
CA TRP A 25 -23.00 29.59 50.52
C TRP A 25 -23.39 28.78 49.27
N ALA A 26 -24.49 29.14 48.59
CA ALA A 26 -24.88 28.50 47.33
C ALA A 26 -23.83 28.71 46.22
N ARG A 27 -23.17 29.88 46.20
CA ARG A 27 -22.20 30.27 45.18
C ARG A 27 -20.79 29.71 45.40
N SER A 28 -20.46 29.24 46.60
CA SER A 28 -19.17 28.59 46.89
C SER A 28 -19.20 27.09 46.56
N TRP A 29 -20.34 26.42 46.77
CA TRP A 29 -20.53 25.02 46.42
C TRP A 29 -20.54 24.79 44.90
N SER A 30 -21.10 25.73 44.12
CA SER A 30 -21.11 25.63 42.65
C SER A 30 -19.71 25.79 42.01
N ARG A 31 -18.84 26.61 42.61
CA ARG A 31 -17.45 26.78 42.10
C ARG A 31 -16.56 25.56 42.37
N ALA A 32 -16.79 24.84 43.47
CA ALA A 32 -16.03 23.65 43.82
C ALA A 32 -16.40 22.41 42.97
N SER A 33 -17.59 22.37 42.37
CA SER A 33 -17.98 21.32 41.42
C SER A 33 -17.45 21.60 40.01
N GLU A 34 -17.44 22.87 39.56
CA GLU A 34 -16.91 23.27 38.26
C GLU A 34 -15.43 22.91 38.08
N GLN A 35 -14.60 23.10 39.12
CA GLN A 35 -13.16 22.76 39.05
C GLN A 35 -12.92 21.25 38.91
N ARG A 36 -13.74 20.40 39.54
CA ARG A 36 -13.65 18.94 39.38
C ARG A 36 -14.08 18.50 38.00
N HIS A 37 -15.09 19.18 37.45
CA HIS A 37 -15.56 18.88 36.11
C HIS A 37 -14.50 19.22 35.06
N ARG A 38 -13.84 20.38 35.19
CA ARG A 38 -12.71 20.77 34.32
C ARG A 38 -11.56 19.77 34.38
N ARG A 39 -11.12 19.36 35.59
CA ARG A 39 -10.08 18.34 35.75
C ARG A 39 -10.47 16.99 35.13
N ARG A 40 -11.73 16.56 35.27
CA ARG A 40 -12.22 15.33 34.62
C ARG A 40 -12.20 15.45 33.10
N VAL A 41 -12.64 16.57 32.54
CA VAL A 41 -12.64 16.80 31.09
C VAL A 41 -11.21 16.82 30.53
N GLU A 42 -10.26 17.45 31.23
CA GLU A 42 -8.84 17.44 30.87
C GLU A 42 -8.26 16.02 30.89
N LEU A 43 -8.53 15.25 31.95
CA LEU A 43 -8.08 13.85 32.05
C LEU A 43 -8.70 12.97 30.96
N TYR A 44 -9.99 13.12 30.67
CA TYR A 44 -10.64 12.38 29.58
C TYR A 44 -10.05 12.75 28.21
N ARG A 45 -9.73 14.04 27.97
CA ARG A 45 -9.05 14.48 26.75
C ARG A 45 -7.67 13.84 26.62
N LEU A 46 -6.85 13.92 27.68
CA LEU A 46 -5.52 13.30 27.68
C LEU A 46 -5.58 11.78 27.48
N GLN A 47 -6.55 11.10 28.10
CA GLN A 47 -6.77 9.66 27.88
C GLN A 47 -7.23 9.35 26.45
N THR A 48 -8.11 10.18 25.88
CA THR A 48 -8.58 10.01 24.50
C THR A 48 -7.44 10.25 23.51
N GLU A 49 -6.65 11.30 23.72
CA GLU A 49 -5.46 11.61 22.92
C GLU A 49 -4.40 10.51 23.02
N ALA A 50 -4.16 9.97 24.23
CA ALA A 50 -3.26 8.83 24.41
C ALA A 50 -3.77 7.58 23.70
N THR A 51 -5.06 7.28 23.82
CA THR A 51 -5.69 6.13 23.14
C THR A 51 -5.67 6.29 21.63
N GLN A 52 -5.89 7.51 21.13
CA GLN A 52 -5.79 7.83 19.69
C GLN A 52 -4.35 7.75 19.18
N ALA A 53 -3.35 8.13 19.98
CA ALA A 53 -1.95 7.99 19.63
C ALA A 53 -1.50 6.51 19.60
N GLU A 54 -2.11 5.65 20.42
CA GLU A 54 -1.88 4.20 20.41
C GLU A 54 -2.64 3.48 19.29
N GLN A 55 -3.67 4.12 18.71
CA GLN A 55 -4.46 3.57 17.61
C GLN A 55 -3.82 3.84 16.26
N ALA A 56 -3.85 2.83 15.39
CA ALA A 56 -3.43 2.98 14.01
C ALA A 56 -4.47 3.78 13.20
N SER A 57 -4.01 4.78 12.44
CA SER A 57 -4.86 5.55 11.54
C SER A 57 -5.19 4.73 10.28
N GLN A 58 -6.46 4.39 10.07
CA GLN A 58 -6.90 3.66 8.87
C GLN A 58 -6.53 4.37 7.57
N THR A 59 -6.59 5.71 7.54
CA THR A 59 -6.16 6.52 6.38
C THR A 59 -4.68 6.34 6.08
N GLU A 60 -3.86 6.21 7.12
CA GLU A 60 -2.42 5.95 6.93
C GLU A 60 -2.16 4.52 6.45
N VAL A 61 -2.88 3.54 7.00
CA VAL A 61 -2.82 2.14 6.53
C VAL A 61 -3.14 2.05 5.03
N LEU A 62 -4.21 2.72 4.59
CA LEU A 62 -4.62 2.79 3.19
C LEU A 62 -3.50 3.34 2.30
N ARG A 63 -2.90 4.49 2.68
CA ARG A 63 -1.78 5.08 1.93
C ARG A 63 -0.58 4.14 1.84
N LEU A 64 -0.28 3.40 2.89
CA LEU A 64 0.82 2.42 2.88
C LEU A 64 0.49 1.20 2.01
N GLN A 65 -0.77 0.75 1.97
CA GLN A 65 -1.20 -0.28 1.04
C GLN A 65 -1.09 0.20 -0.41
N GLU A 66 -1.50 1.44 -0.71
CA GLU A 66 -1.36 2.03 -2.04
C GLU A 66 0.12 2.12 -2.48
N ALA A 67 1.00 2.55 -1.58
CA ALA A 67 2.44 2.64 -1.84
C ALA A 67 3.06 1.25 -2.08
N HIS A 68 2.70 0.27 -1.25
CA HIS A 68 3.08 -1.13 -1.44
C HIS A 68 2.59 -1.65 -2.81
N ASP A 69 1.32 -1.45 -3.14
CA ASP A 69 0.74 -1.91 -4.41
C ASP A 69 1.39 -1.22 -5.63
N ALA A 70 1.82 0.04 -5.49
CA ALA A 70 2.56 0.74 -6.55
C ALA A 70 3.91 0.07 -6.84
N VAL A 71 4.66 -0.34 -5.82
CA VAL A 71 5.94 -1.04 -6.00
C VAL A 71 5.71 -2.45 -6.54
N ASN A 72 4.71 -3.18 -6.01
CA ASN A 72 4.34 -4.50 -6.54
C ASN A 72 4.00 -4.42 -8.03
N ARG A 73 3.24 -3.40 -8.46
CA ARG A 73 2.92 -3.21 -9.88
C ARG A 73 4.16 -2.97 -10.73
N ARG A 74 5.08 -2.12 -10.29
CA ARG A 74 6.37 -1.89 -10.97
C ARG A 74 7.19 -3.18 -11.09
N TRP A 75 7.22 -4.00 -10.04
CA TRP A 75 7.90 -5.29 -10.07
C TRP A 75 7.22 -6.29 -11.02
N LEU A 76 5.89 -6.39 -10.97
CA LEU A 76 5.12 -7.29 -11.85
C LEU A 76 5.37 -7.01 -13.32
N ASP A 77 5.64 -5.76 -13.71
CA ASP A 77 6.05 -5.47 -15.09
C ASP A 77 7.30 -6.26 -15.51
N TYR A 78 8.28 -6.47 -14.62
CA TYR A 78 9.49 -7.24 -14.94
C TYR A 78 9.24 -8.75 -15.01
N GLU A 79 8.27 -9.25 -14.23
CA GLU A 79 7.90 -10.67 -14.23
C GLU A 79 6.92 -11.02 -15.36
N LEU A 80 6.10 -10.08 -15.84
CA LEU A 80 5.09 -10.35 -16.86
C LEU A 80 5.52 -9.90 -18.26
N ASP A 81 6.34 -8.86 -18.38
CA ASP A 81 6.85 -8.38 -19.67
C ASP A 81 8.17 -9.07 -20.03
N VAL A 82 8.10 -10.03 -20.95
CA VAL A 82 9.25 -10.77 -21.46
C VAL A 82 10.33 -9.83 -22.02
N GLY A 83 9.94 -8.69 -22.61
CA GLY A 83 10.87 -7.69 -23.10
C GLY A 83 11.67 -7.04 -21.98
N LYS A 84 11.01 -6.66 -20.88
CA LYS A 84 11.71 -6.14 -19.69
C LYS A 84 12.60 -7.20 -19.04
N LEU A 85 12.17 -8.45 -19.01
CA LEU A 85 12.95 -9.56 -18.48
C LEU A 85 14.26 -9.77 -19.28
N ILE A 86 14.21 -9.67 -20.61
CA ILE A 86 15.41 -9.76 -21.46
C ILE A 86 16.32 -8.54 -21.29
N ASP A 87 15.76 -7.35 -21.13
CA ASP A 87 16.53 -6.10 -21.02
C ASP A 87 17.18 -5.93 -19.64
N PHE A 88 16.53 -6.46 -18.59
CA PHE A 88 16.93 -6.32 -17.20
C PHE A 88 16.91 -7.67 -16.46
N PRO A 89 17.68 -8.68 -16.92
CA PRO A 89 17.60 -10.05 -16.40
C PRO A 89 18.00 -10.17 -14.93
N ALA A 90 18.81 -9.24 -14.43
CA ALA A 90 19.17 -9.17 -13.01
C ALA A 90 17.95 -9.02 -12.08
N MET A 91 16.83 -8.44 -12.54
CA MET A 91 15.63 -8.24 -11.72
C MET A 91 14.92 -9.53 -11.32
N SER A 92 15.09 -10.62 -12.07
CA SER A 92 14.50 -11.94 -11.78
C SER A 92 15.55 -12.98 -11.38
N ASP A 93 16.84 -12.61 -11.37
CA ASP A 93 17.92 -13.51 -10.99
C ASP A 93 18.12 -13.56 -9.47
N VAL A 94 17.77 -14.68 -8.85
CA VAL A 94 17.95 -14.92 -7.41
C VAL A 94 19.41 -15.11 -6.96
N ARG A 95 20.37 -15.08 -7.90
CA ARG A 95 21.81 -15.04 -7.58
C ARG A 95 22.28 -13.62 -7.32
N GLU A 96 21.55 -12.62 -7.80
CA GLU A 96 21.91 -11.21 -7.66
C GLU A 96 21.58 -10.73 -6.23
N PRO A 97 22.57 -10.24 -5.45
CA PRO A 97 22.36 -9.90 -4.05
C PRO A 97 21.30 -8.81 -3.82
N LEU A 98 21.20 -7.85 -4.74
CA LEU A 98 20.22 -6.77 -4.65
C LEU A 98 18.80 -7.28 -4.90
N THR A 99 18.64 -8.22 -5.83
CA THR A 99 17.35 -8.87 -6.11
C THR A 99 16.91 -9.72 -4.93
N VAL A 100 17.83 -10.46 -4.30
CA VAL A 100 17.53 -11.20 -3.06
C VAL A 100 17.13 -10.27 -1.92
N ALA A 101 17.82 -9.14 -1.75
CA ALA A 101 17.49 -8.14 -0.73
C ALA A 101 16.10 -7.56 -0.94
N PHE A 102 15.78 -7.21 -2.19
CA PHE A 102 14.44 -6.76 -2.61
C PHE A 102 13.37 -7.82 -2.34
N LEU A 103 13.56 -9.07 -2.76
CA LEU A 103 12.58 -10.14 -2.57
C LEU A 103 12.35 -10.46 -1.09
N ARG A 104 13.40 -10.34 -0.25
CA ARG A 104 13.28 -10.47 1.20
C ARG A 104 12.43 -9.34 1.79
N ALA A 105 12.73 -8.08 1.43
CA ALA A 105 11.97 -6.92 1.89
C ALA A 105 10.51 -6.99 1.43
N LYS A 106 10.26 -7.47 0.21
CA LYS A 106 8.92 -7.75 -0.30
C LYS A 106 8.18 -8.74 0.60
N ARG A 107 8.79 -9.89 0.87
CA ARG A 107 8.17 -10.94 1.71
C ARG A 107 7.84 -10.45 3.11
N GLU A 108 8.70 -9.60 3.68
CA GLU A 108 8.47 -8.97 4.97
C GLU A 108 7.27 -7.99 4.92
N ALA A 109 7.22 -7.12 3.92
CA ALA A 109 6.10 -6.21 3.71
C ALA A 109 4.78 -6.95 3.44
N ASP A 110 4.81 -8.01 2.63
CA ASP A 110 3.64 -8.89 2.38
C ASP A 110 3.14 -9.54 3.67
N GLY A 111 4.05 -10.04 4.51
CA GLY A 111 3.69 -10.71 5.77
C GLY A 111 3.07 -9.79 6.82
N LEU A 112 3.36 -8.49 6.74
CA LEU A 112 2.82 -7.46 7.65
C LEU A 112 1.58 -6.76 7.07
N ARG A 113 1.22 -7.03 5.82
CA ARG A 113 0.10 -6.38 5.15
C ARG A 113 -1.24 -6.84 5.77
N PRO A 114 -2.08 -5.92 6.26
CA PRO A 114 -3.42 -6.28 6.72
C PRO A 114 -4.35 -6.56 5.53
N ALA A 115 -5.36 -7.44 5.72
CA ALA A 115 -6.34 -7.75 4.70
C ALA A 115 -7.30 -6.57 4.46
N ALA A 116 -7.81 -5.97 5.54
CA ALA A 116 -8.54 -4.72 5.52
C ALA A 116 -7.80 -3.64 6.34
N PRO A 117 -7.90 -2.35 5.97
CA PRO A 117 -7.24 -1.27 6.72
C PRO A 117 -7.62 -1.22 8.21
N GLY A 118 -8.83 -1.65 8.55
CA GLY A 118 -9.33 -1.70 9.93
C GLY A 118 -8.73 -2.82 10.78
N ASP A 119 -8.09 -3.83 10.18
CA ASP A 119 -7.49 -4.96 10.92
C ASP A 119 -6.21 -4.54 11.67
N MET A 120 -5.56 -3.48 11.19
CA MET A 120 -4.39 -2.92 11.84
C MET A 120 -4.84 -1.89 12.87
N THR A 121 -4.88 -2.29 14.13
CA THR A 121 -5.46 -1.50 15.22
C THR A 121 -4.42 -0.78 16.08
N THR A 122 -3.19 -1.30 16.17
CA THR A 122 -2.13 -0.76 17.04
C THR A 122 -1.12 0.09 16.26
N ALA A 123 -0.74 1.24 16.83
CA ALA A 123 0.29 2.13 16.27
C ALA A 123 1.66 1.44 16.07
N ALA A 124 2.01 0.47 16.93
CA ALA A 124 3.23 -0.33 16.79
C ALA A 124 3.23 -1.17 15.50
N ARG A 125 2.13 -1.88 15.21
CA ARG A 125 1.96 -2.65 13.96
C ARG A 125 1.99 -1.76 12.72
N LEU A 126 1.35 -0.60 12.80
CA LEU A 126 1.41 0.40 11.75
C LEU A 126 2.85 0.89 11.52
N ALA A 127 3.64 1.09 12.58
CA ALA A 127 5.04 1.48 12.47
C ALA A 127 5.91 0.39 11.85
N GLU A 128 5.72 -0.88 12.24
CA GLU A 128 6.38 -2.04 11.63
C GLU A 128 6.06 -2.13 10.12
N TYR A 129 4.78 -2.08 9.75
CA TYR A 129 4.37 -2.12 8.35
C TYR A 129 4.93 -0.94 7.56
N ARG A 130 4.90 0.27 8.12
CA ARG A 130 5.50 1.47 7.51
C ARG A 130 7.00 1.29 7.25
N ALA A 131 7.73 0.72 8.20
CA ALA A 131 9.16 0.46 8.05
C ALA A 131 9.44 -0.61 6.98
N ALA A 132 8.64 -1.67 6.94
CA ALA A 132 8.75 -2.73 5.94
C ALA A 132 8.45 -2.22 4.52
N VAL A 133 7.38 -1.44 4.32
CA VAL A 133 7.04 -0.83 3.02
C VAL A 133 8.15 0.10 2.53
N ARG A 134 8.72 0.94 3.41
CA ARG A 134 9.86 1.81 3.06
C ARG A 134 11.11 1.02 2.68
N SER A 135 11.38 -0.08 3.40
CA SER A 135 12.51 -0.96 3.11
C SER A 135 12.32 -1.68 1.77
N PHE A 136 11.09 -2.11 1.48
CA PHE A 136 10.70 -2.70 0.20
C PHE A 136 10.87 -1.72 -0.97
N GLU A 137 10.35 -0.50 -0.84
CA GLU A 137 10.52 0.58 -1.83
C GLU A 137 12.00 0.86 -2.11
N LEU A 138 12.79 1.07 -1.05
CA LEU A 138 14.21 1.38 -1.18
C LEU A 138 14.99 0.23 -1.84
N ALA A 139 14.77 -1.00 -1.39
CA ALA A 139 15.45 -2.17 -1.94
C ALA A 139 15.10 -2.37 -3.42
N PHE A 140 13.84 -2.18 -3.80
CA PHE A 140 13.42 -2.23 -5.19
C PHE A 140 14.10 -1.14 -6.03
N ASP A 141 14.10 0.11 -5.58
CA ASP A 141 14.71 1.21 -6.33
C ASP A 141 16.24 1.05 -6.48
N VAL A 142 16.91 0.45 -5.50
CA VAL A 142 18.34 0.12 -5.61
C VAL A 142 18.57 -1.00 -6.62
N ALA A 143 17.81 -2.10 -6.53
CA ALA A 143 17.88 -3.21 -7.48
C ALA A 143 17.58 -2.73 -8.92
N GLU A 144 16.55 -1.93 -9.11
CA GLU A 144 16.15 -1.42 -10.42
C GLU A 144 17.21 -0.50 -11.02
N ARG A 145 17.83 0.37 -10.22
CA ARG A 145 18.92 1.24 -10.67
C ARG A 145 20.13 0.42 -11.12
N GLU A 146 20.48 -0.61 -10.35
CA GLU A 146 21.60 -1.47 -10.72
C GLU A 146 21.28 -2.30 -11.97
N ALA A 147 20.09 -2.87 -12.06
CA ALA A 147 19.65 -3.59 -13.25
C ALA A 147 19.68 -2.70 -14.50
N LYS A 148 19.27 -1.43 -14.38
CA LYS A 148 19.35 -0.45 -15.48
C LYS A 148 20.79 -0.07 -15.84
N ARG A 149 21.72 -0.10 -14.88
CA ARG A 149 23.15 0.18 -15.08
C ARG A 149 23.85 -0.98 -15.78
N VAL A 150 23.57 -2.21 -15.33
CA VAL A 150 24.22 -3.44 -15.81
C VAL A 150 23.57 -3.95 -17.11
N LYS A 151 22.24 -3.94 -17.22
CA LYS A 151 21.48 -4.49 -18.36
C LYS A 151 21.94 -5.92 -18.71
N ASP A 152 22.44 -6.11 -19.93
CA ASP A 152 22.96 -7.37 -20.46
C ASP A 152 24.50 -7.48 -20.40
N SER A 153 25.18 -6.57 -19.67
CA SER A 153 26.66 -6.56 -19.63
C SER A 153 27.28 -7.78 -18.94
N ASN A 154 26.52 -8.50 -18.11
CA ASN A 154 26.94 -9.76 -17.50
C ASN A 154 26.99 -10.94 -18.49
N PHE A 155 26.42 -10.78 -19.70
CA PHE A 155 26.45 -11.80 -20.75
C PHE A 155 27.62 -11.57 -21.70
N SER A 156 28.19 -12.64 -22.24
CA SER A 156 29.20 -12.58 -23.29
C SER A 156 28.64 -12.05 -24.62
N GLY A 157 29.52 -11.66 -25.56
CA GLY A 157 29.11 -11.17 -26.88
C GLY A 157 28.14 -12.09 -27.64
N PRO A 158 28.45 -13.39 -27.77
CA PRO A 158 27.53 -14.36 -28.39
C PRO A 158 26.19 -14.48 -27.66
N GLU A 159 26.19 -14.46 -26.32
CA GLU A 159 24.96 -14.55 -25.51
C GLU A 159 24.09 -13.31 -25.69
N ARG A 160 24.67 -12.10 -25.70
CA ARG A 160 23.93 -10.86 -26.01
C ARG A 160 23.29 -10.90 -27.40
N GLN A 161 23.96 -11.50 -28.38
CA GLN A 161 23.40 -11.66 -29.72
C GLN A 161 22.19 -12.63 -29.73
N ARG A 162 22.26 -13.71 -28.95
CA ARG A 162 21.12 -14.62 -28.75
C ARG A 162 19.95 -13.90 -28.08
N LEU A 163 20.19 -13.12 -27.02
CA LEU A 163 19.18 -12.29 -26.36
C LEU A 163 18.53 -11.28 -27.31
N ALA A 164 19.33 -10.57 -28.10
CA ALA A 164 18.84 -9.64 -29.11
C ALA A 164 17.98 -10.32 -30.20
N THR A 165 18.33 -11.56 -30.56
CA THR A 165 17.58 -12.37 -31.52
C THR A 165 16.26 -12.85 -30.92
N ALA A 166 16.28 -13.36 -29.68
CA ALA A 166 15.09 -13.73 -28.93
C ALA A 166 14.10 -12.56 -28.82
N ARG A 167 14.59 -11.35 -28.48
CA ARG A 167 13.77 -10.13 -28.42
C ARG A 167 13.05 -9.84 -29.73
N LYS A 168 13.76 -9.93 -30.86
CA LYS A 168 13.17 -9.70 -32.19
C LYS A 168 12.08 -10.72 -32.50
N LEU A 169 12.32 -12.00 -32.19
CA LEU A 169 11.38 -13.09 -32.41
C LEU A 169 10.13 -12.95 -31.53
N LEU A 170 10.28 -12.56 -30.26
CA LEU A 170 9.14 -12.32 -29.37
C LEU A 170 8.26 -11.16 -29.82
N ARG A 171 8.87 -10.10 -30.36
CA ARG A 171 8.11 -9.00 -30.95
C ARG A 171 7.20 -9.50 -32.08
N ILE A 172 7.71 -10.36 -32.96
CA ILE A 172 6.93 -11.00 -34.04
C ILE A 172 5.85 -11.92 -33.45
N ALA A 173 6.20 -12.70 -32.42
CA ALA A 173 5.23 -13.57 -31.74
C ALA A 173 4.07 -12.80 -31.11
N SER A 174 4.31 -11.57 -30.66
CA SER A 174 3.31 -10.67 -30.06
C SER A 174 2.62 -9.72 -31.06
N ASP A 175 3.01 -9.75 -32.34
CA ASP A 175 2.49 -8.86 -33.37
C ASP A 175 1.17 -9.39 -33.93
N SER A 176 0.11 -8.59 -33.83
CA SER A 176 -1.22 -8.94 -34.33
C SER A 176 -1.29 -9.00 -35.87
N ALA A 177 -0.35 -8.38 -36.58
CA ALA A 177 -0.29 -8.40 -38.04
C ALA A 177 0.31 -9.72 -38.60
N ALA A 178 1.05 -10.47 -37.79
CA ALA A 178 1.66 -11.73 -38.20
C ALA A 178 0.64 -12.89 -38.20
N THR A 179 0.83 -13.88 -39.07
CA THR A 179 -0.08 -15.04 -39.11
C THR A 179 0.08 -15.92 -37.85
N PRO A 180 -0.98 -16.65 -37.44
CA PRO A 180 -0.93 -17.63 -36.35
C PRO A 180 0.30 -18.55 -36.35
N ALA A 181 0.64 -19.11 -37.51
CA ALA A 181 1.74 -20.06 -37.66
C ALA A 181 3.12 -19.40 -37.53
N GLU A 182 3.27 -18.18 -38.05
CA GLU A 182 4.49 -17.38 -37.89
C GLU A 182 4.73 -17.01 -36.43
N ARG A 183 3.67 -16.62 -35.70
CA ARG A 183 3.77 -16.29 -34.27
C ARG A 183 4.21 -17.49 -33.44
N GLN A 184 3.59 -18.66 -33.65
CA GLN A 184 3.98 -19.88 -32.94
C GLN A 184 5.42 -20.32 -33.26
N THR A 185 5.84 -20.19 -34.53
CA THR A 185 7.21 -20.51 -34.95
C THR A 185 8.21 -19.54 -34.33
N ALA A 186 7.91 -18.24 -34.33
CA ALA A 186 8.73 -17.21 -33.71
C ALA A 186 8.85 -17.42 -32.19
N TYR A 187 7.76 -17.76 -31.51
CA TYR A 187 7.75 -18.09 -30.08
C TYR A 187 8.64 -19.30 -29.76
N LYS A 188 8.44 -20.43 -30.47
CA LYS A 188 9.25 -21.65 -30.28
C LYS A 188 10.74 -21.38 -30.49
N ARG A 189 11.07 -20.55 -31.50
CA ARG A 189 12.45 -20.19 -31.79
C ARG A 189 13.03 -19.26 -30.73
N ALA A 190 12.27 -18.26 -30.27
CA ALA A 190 12.68 -17.38 -29.18
C ALA A 190 12.97 -18.15 -27.90
N ARG A 191 12.11 -19.11 -27.53
CA ARG A 191 12.30 -19.97 -26.35
C ARG A 191 13.61 -20.75 -26.42
N ARG A 192 14.00 -21.26 -27.60
CA ARG A 192 15.30 -21.93 -27.80
C ARG A 192 16.48 -20.97 -27.65
N GLU A 193 16.34 -19.73 -28.12
CA GLU A 193 17.40 -18.74 -27.98
C GLU A 193 17.63 -18.33 -26.52
N LEU A 194 16.56 -18.25 -25.72
CA LEU A 194 16.63 -17.92 -24.29
C LEU A 194 17.07 -19.09 -23.41
N ASP A 195 16.96 -20.32 -23.92
CA ASP A 195 17.30 -21.53 -23.18
C ASP A 195 18.77 -21.52 -22.72
N GLY A 196 18.96 -21.83 -21.43
CA GLY A 196 20.25 -21.79 -20.74
C GLY A 196 20.80 -20.39 -20.45
N LEU A 197 20.16 -19.30 -20.89
CA LEU A 197 20.59 -17.92 -20.60
C LEU A 197 19.78 -17.29 -19.47
N ILE A 198 18.46 -17.37 -19.56
CA ILE A 198 17.55 -16.79 -18.57
C ILE A 198 16.44 -17.79 -18.27
N VAL A 199 16.13 -17.97 -16.98
CA VAL A 199 14.97 -18.75 -16.55
C VAL A 199 13.73 -17.85 -16.70
N LEU A 200 12.80 -18.24 -17.57
CA LEU A 200 11.53 -17.55 -17.71
C LEU A 200 10.57 -18.00 -16.59
N PRO A 201 10.06 -17.08 -15.76
CA PRO A 201 9.00 -17.38 -14.81
C PRO A 201 7.76 -17.97 -15.50
N GLU A 202 7.08 -18.90 -14.83
CA GLU A 202 5.85 -19.52 -15.35
C GLU A 202 4.77 -18.48 -15.63
N ALA A 203 4.68 -17.43 -14.80
CA ALA A 203 3.76 -16.32 -14.99
C ALA A 203 4.03 -15.54 -16.29
N THR A 204 5.31 -15.34 -16.65
CA THR A 204 5.70 -14.70 -17.92
C THR A 204 5.27 -15.54 -19.11
N ILE A 205 5.45 -16.86 -19.02
CA ILE A 205 5.07 -17.82 -20.07
C ILE A 205 3.56 -17.80 -20.25
N ALA A 206 2.79 -17.90 -19.16
CA ALA A 206 1.34 -17.87 -19.19
C ALA A 206 0.80 -16.56 -19.78
N ALA A 207 1.35 -15.40 -19.35
CA ALA A 207 0.95 -14.10 -19.87
C ALA A 207 1.25 -13.94 -21.37
N LEU A 208 2.37 -14.49 -21.84
CA LEU A 208 2.72 -14.49 -23.25
C LEU A 208 1.80 -15.44 -24.05
N GLU A 209 1.51 -16.62 -23.54
CA GLU A 209 0.63 -17.59 -24.20
C GLU A 209 -0.81 -17.09 -24.29
N GLU A 210 -1.34 -16.47 -23.23
CA GLU A 210 -2.64 -15.80 -23.24
C GLU A 210 -2.68 -14.69 -24.31
N LYS A 211 -1.63 -13.86 -24.38
CA LYS A 211 -1.54 -12.80 -25.39
C LYS A 211 -1.50 -13.35 -26.81
N VAL A 212 -0.76 -14.43 -27.04
CA VAL A 212 -0.68 -15.09 -28.35
C VAL A 212 -2.01 -15.75 -28.70
N ALA A 213 -2.67 -16.42 -27.74
CA ALA A 213 -3.92 -17.14 -27.90
C ALA A 213 -5.14 -16.21 -28.09
N GLY A 214 -5.27 -15.15 -27.29
CA GLY A 214 -6.34 -14.16 -27.45
C GLY A 214 -6.33 -13.45 -28.81
N MET A 215 -5.15 -13.37 -29.46
CA MET A 215 -5.00 -12.87 -30.83
C MET A 215 -5.22 -13.94 -31.92
N LEU A 216 -5.36 -15.22 -31.56
CA LEU A 216 -5.77 -16.29 -32.47
C LEU A 216 -7.30 -16.34 -32.61
N ASP A 217 -8.03 -16.04 -31.53
CA ASP A 217 -9.49 -16.14 -31.46
C ASP A 217 -10.24 -14.87 -31.88
N ALA A 218 -9.54 -13.75 -32.13
CA ALA A 218 -10.16 -12.53 -32.62
C ALA A 218 -10.66 -12.70 -34.07
N PRO A 219 -11.99 -12.65 -34.33
CA PRO A 219 -12.50 -12.79 -35.69
C PRO A 219 -12.08 -11.58 -36.52
N LYS A 220 -11.44 -11.85 -37.66
CA LYS A 220 -11.05 -10.89 -38.68
C LYS A 220 -12.28 -10.04 -39.05
N ALA A 221 -12.26 -8.75 -38.71
CA ALA A 221 -13.33 -7.82 -39.07
C ALA A 221 -13.59 -7.93 -40.58
N ALA A 222 -14.86 -8.19 -40.93
CA ALA A 222 -15.31 -8.38 -42.29
C ALA A 222 -14.98 -7.14 -43.14
N ASP A 223 -14.19 -7.33 -44.19
CA ASP A 223 -14.12 -6.40 -45.32
C ASP A 223 -15.50 -6.35 -45.98
N PHE A 224 -16.32 -5.38 -45.59
CA PHE A 224 -17.49 -5.00 -46.36
C PHE A 224 -17.02 -4.20 -47.58
N HIS A 225 -16.68 -4.90 -48.66
CA HIS A 225 -16.69 -4.30 -49.99
C HIS A 225 -18.15 -4.07 -50.39
N GLN A 226 -18.57 -2.79 -50.36
CA GLN A 226 -19.77 -2.35 -51.04
C GLN A 226 -19.56 -2.45 -52.56
N SER A 227 -20.43 -3.19 -53.21
CA SER A 227 -20.76 -3.09 -54.64
C SER A 227 -22.28 -3.10 -54.76
#